data_AF-A0A377U5Q9-F1
#
_entry.id   AF-A0A377U5Q9-F1
#
_cell.length_a   1.000
_cell.length_b   1.000
_cell.length_c   1.000
_cell.angle_alpha   90.00
_cell.angle_beta   90.00
_cell.angle_gamma   90.00
#
_symmetry.space_group_name_H-M   'P 1'
#
loop_
_entity.id
_entity.type
_entity.pdbx_description
1 polymer ?
#
loop_
_entity_poly.entity_id
_entity_poly.type
_entity_poly.pdbx_seq_one_letter_code
_entity_poly.pdbx_strand_id
1 'polypeptide(L)' 'MTSFMTEDFLLDTEFARRLYHDYAKDQPISTTTATFRRSRLPKTIALKPV' A
#
# COMPACT_ATOMS: atom_id res chain seq x y z
N MET A 1 30.02 -9.74 -8.86
CA MET A 1 29.05 -9.74 -7.74
C MET A 1 27.76 -9.17 -8.27
N THR A 2 26.66 -9.91 -8.23
CA THR A 2 25.35 -9.41 -8.63
C THR A 2 24.80 -8.54 -7.50
N SER A 3 24.33 -7.33 -7.82
CA SER A 3 23.69 -6.48 -6.82
C SER A 3 22.37 -7.13 -6.38
N PHE A 4 22.12 -7.19 -5.07
CA PHE A 4 20.96 -7.86 -4.48
C PHE A 4 19.62 -7.15 -4.77
N MET A 5 19.64 -5.90 -5.25
CA MET A 5 18.46 -5.17 -5.70
C MET A 5 18.75 -4.49 -7.04
N THR A 6 18.57 -5.22 -8.13
CA THR A 6 18.59 -4.68 -9.49
C THR A 6 17.20 -4.18 -9.88
N GLU A 7 17.11 -3.38 -10.95
CA GLU A 7 15.81 -2.93 -11.48
C GLU A 7 14.90 -4.10 -11.91
N ASP A 8 15.49 -5.27 -12.13
CA ASP A 8 14.81 -6.52 -12.47
C ASP A 8 14.64 -7.46 -11.26
N PHE A 9 14.67 -6.93 -10.04
CA PHE A 9 14.48 -7.73 -8.84
C PHE A 9 13.13 -8.46 -8.88
N LEU A 10 13.17 -9.80 -8.73
CA LEU A 10 12.03 -10.73 -8.89
C LEU A 10 11.51 -10.92 -10.33
N LEU A 11 12.17 -10.35 -11.35
CA LEU A 11 11.78 -10.47 -12.75
C LEU A 11 12.73 -11.45 -13.49
N ASP A 12 12.49 -12.74 -13.29
CA ASP A 12 13.35 -13.83 -13.79
C ASP A 12 13.31 -14.02 -15.31
N THR A 13 12.28 -13.48 -15.98
CA THR A 13 12.10 -13.62 -17.44
C THR A 13 12.06 -12.27 -18.14
N GLU A 14 12.54 -12.23 -19.39
CA GLU A 14 12.40 -11.08 -20.30
C GLU A 14 10.94 -10.59 -20.40
N PHE A 15 9.99 -11.53 -20.42
CA PHE A 15 8.57 -11.20 -20.50
C PHE A 15 8.06 -10.51 -19.22
N ALA A 16 8.47 -10.99 -18.04
CA ALA A 16 8.13 -10.36 -16.76
C ALA A 16 8.72 -8.94 -16.64
N ARG A 17 9.94 -8.74 -17.14
CA ARG A 17 10.58 -7.41 -17.17
C ARG A 17 9.79 -6.40 -17.99
N ARG A 18 9.39 -6.77 -19.20
CA ARG A 18 8.57 -5.90 -20.07
C ARG A 18 7.22 -5.58 -19.44
N LEU A 19 6.53 -6.58 -18.89
CA LEU A 19 5.25 -6.35 -18.24
C LEU A 19 5.34 -5.37 -17.06
N TYR A 20 6.38 -5.53 -16.22
CA TYR A 20 6.57 -4.65 -15.09
C TYR A 20 6.98 -3.23 -15.51
N HIS A 21 8.02 -3.10 -16.33
CA HIS A 21 8.59 -1.80 -16.70
C HIS A 21 7.70 -1.01 -17.67
N ASP A 22 7.02 -1.66 -18.61
CA ASP A 22 6.21 -0.96 -19.63
C ASP A 22 4.79 -0.65 -19.15
N TYR A 23 4.23 -1.47 -18.24
CA TYR A 23 2.81 -1.38 -17.88
C TYR A 23 2.54 -1.18 -16.39
N ALA A 24 3.28 -1.84 -15.49
CA ALA A 24 2.92 -1.87 -14.07
C ALA A 24 3.57 -0.74 -13.25
N LYS A 25 4.80 -0.34 -13.61
CA LYS A 25 5.63 0.58 -12.82
C LYS A 25 4.98 1.94 -12.58
N ASP A 26 4.30 2.49 -13.59
CA ASP A 26 3.70 3.82 -13.53
C ASP A 26 2.21 3.81 -13.12
N GLN A 27 1.64 2.65 -12.76
CA GLN A 27 0.24 2.56 -12.36
C GLN A 27 0.02 3.10 -10.94
N PRO A 28 -1.12 3.77 -10.68
CA PRO A 28 -1.45 4.23 -9.35
C PRO A 28 -1.76 3.06 -8.41
N ILE A 29 -1.34 3.18 -7.15
CA ILE A 29 -1.63 2.19 -6.11
C ILE A 29 -3.08 2.40 -5.62
N SER A 30 -3.95 1.41 -5.86
CA SER A 30 -5.33 1.43 -5.38
C SER A 30 -5.48 0.73 -4.03
N THR A 31 -5.53 1.49 -2.93
CA THR A 31 -5.72 0.94 -1.58
C THR A 31 -7.17 1.11 -1.11
N THR A 32 -8.06 0.21 -1.54
CA THR A 32 -9.51 0.24 -1.21
C THR A 32 -9.80 -0.06 0.27
N THR A 33 -8.95 -0.81 0.95
CA THR A 33 -9.23 -1.34 2.31
C THR A 33 -8.73 -0.43 3.43
N ALA A 34 -7.84 0.55 3.17
CA ALA A 34 -7.16 1.29 4.24
C ALA A 34 -7.93 2.49 4.81
N THR A 35 -9.09 2.85 4.26
CA THR A 35 -9.90 3.97 4.79
C THR A 35 -10.80 3.53 5.95
N PHE A 36 -10.21 3.14 7.07
CA PHE A 36 -10.97 3.07 8.32
C PHE A 36 -11.14 4.48 8.89
N ARG A 37 -12.20 5.19 8.46
CA ARG A 37 -12.58 6.45 9.12
C ARG A 37 -13.15 6.12 10.50
N ARG A 38 -12.33 6.24 11.55
CA ARG A 38 -12.84 6.33 12.93
C ARG A 38 -13.74 7.56 13.01
N SER A 39 -15.06 7.36 12.94
CA SER A 39 -16.01 8.34 13.42
C SER A 39 -15.66 8.59 14.89
N ARG A 40 -15.40 9.85 15.24
CA ARG A 40 -15.10 10.25 16.62
C ARG A 40 -16.31 9.91 17.48
N LEU A 41 -16.18 8.91 18.36
CA LEU A 41 -17.18 8.67 19.40
C LEU A 41 -17.28 9.92 20.28
N PRO A 42 -18.47 10.47 20.53
CA PRO A 42 -18.64 11.58 21.47
C PRO A 42 -18.20 11.10 22.86
N LYS A 43 -17.34 11.90 23.52
CA LYS A 43 -16.92 11.64 24.90
C LYS A 43 -18.18 11.59 25.79
N THR A 44 -18.45 10.43 26.38
CA THR A 44 -19.47 10.29 27.42
C THR A 44 -19.12 11.26 28.55
N ILE A 45 -19.95 12.27 28.76
CA ILE A 45 -19.83 13.19 29.88
C ILE A 45 -20.16 12.36 31.12
N ALA A 46 -19.17 12.08 31.96
CA ALA A 46 -19.36 11.39 33.22
C ALA A 46 -20.26 12.26 34.12
N LEU A 47 -21.52 11.87 34.28
CA LEU A 47 -22.39 12.43 35.31
C LEU A 47 -21.85 11.96 36.66
N LYS A 48 -21.24 12.88 37.43
CA LYS A 48 -20.94 12.66 38.85
C LYS A 48 -22.28 12.58 39.60
N PRO A 49 -22.51 11.55 40.44
CA PRO A 49 -23.68 11.56 41.32
C PRO A 49 -23.49 12.64 42.40
N VAL A 50 -24.61 13.32 42.69
CA VAL A 50 -24.79 14.34 43.75
C VAL A 50 -24.67 13.70 45.12
#